data_AF-P65028-F1
#
_entry.id   AF-P65028-F1
#
_cell.length_a   1.000
_cell.length_b   1.000
_cell.length_c   1.000
_cell.angle_alpha   90.00
_cell.angle_beta   90.00
_cell.angle_gamma   90.00
#
_symmetry.space_group_name_H-M   'P 1'
#
loop_
_entity.id
_entity.type
_entity.pdbx_description
1 polymer ?
#
loop_
_entity_poly.entity_id
_entity_poly.type
_entity_poly.pdbx_seq_one_letter_code
_entity_poly.pdbx_strand_id
1 'polypeptide(L)'
;MRTTIDVAGRLVIPKRIRERLGLRGNDQVEITERDGRIEIEPAPTGVELVREGSVLVARPERPLPPLTDEIVRETLDRTRR
;
A
#
# COMPACT_ATOMS: atom_id res chain seq x y z
N MET A 1 -16.47 -13.89 0.54
CA MET A 1 -16.02 -14.84 -0.50
C MET A 1 -15.17 -15.90 0.17
N ARG A 2 -15.15 -17.13 -0.33
CA ARG A 2 -14.31 -18.20 0.19
C ARG A 2 -13.21 -18.49 -0.81
N THR A 3 -11.99 -18.64 -0.33
CA THR A 3 -10.83 -19.08 -1.10
C THR A 3 -10.08 -20.12 -0.27
N THR A 4 -9.16 -20.86 -0.89
CA THR A 4 -8.34 -21.87 -0.22
C THR A 4 -6.94 -21.35 0.04
N ILE A 5 -6.28 -21.96 1.03
CA ILE A 5 -4.82 -21.91 1.17
C ILE A 5 -4.29 -23.01 0.24
N ASP A 6 -3.30 -22.68 -0.59
CA ASP A 6 -2.67 -23.66 -1.47
C ASP A 6 -1.76 -24.63 -0.70
N VAL A 7 -1.24 -25.66 -1.37
CA VAL A 7 -0.37 -26.67 -0.74
C VAL A 7 0.94 -26.09 -0.19
N ALA A 8 1.31 -24.87 -0.58
CA ALA A 8 2.49 -24.18 -0.09
C ALA A 8 2.17 -23.24 1.09
N GLY A 9 0.94 -23.25 1.61
CA GLY A 9 0.53 -22.39 2.72
C GLY A 9 0.22 -20.95 2.32
N ARG A 10 0.02 -20.66 1.03
CA ARG A 10 -0.23 -19.29 0.55
C ARG A 10 -1.71 -19.03 0.32
N LEU A 11 -2.13 -17.79 0.58
CA LEU A 11 -3.45 -17.28 0.24
C LEU A 11 -3.37 -16.42 -1.03
N VAL A 12 -4.12 -16.77 -2.07
CA VAL A 12 -4.23 -15.91 -3.25
C VAL A 12 -5.28 -14.84 -3.02
N ILE A 13 -4.86 -13.57 -2.98
CA ILE A 13 -5.78 -12.42 -2.94
C ILE A 13 -6.46 -12.29 -4.32
N PRO A 14 -7.79 -12.43 -4.45
CA PRO A 14 -8.47 -12.38 -5.74
C PRO A 14 -8.25 -11.07 -6.49
N LYS A 15 -8.19 -11.13 -7.83
CA LYS A 15 -7.89 -9.99 -8.72
C LYS A 15 -8.67 -8.72 -8.36
N ARG A 16 -10.00 -8.82 -8.18
CA ARG A 16 -10.85 -7.67 -7.81
C ARG A 16 -10.44 -6.96 -6.51
N ILE A 17 -9.92 -7.72 -5.53
CA ILE A 17 -9.46 -7.15 -4.27
C ILE A 17 -8.13 -6.44 -4.50
N ARG A 18 -7.21 -7.10 -5.22
CA ARG A 18 -5.91 -6.50 -5.57
C ARG A 18 -6.08 -5.19 -6.32
N GLU A 19 -6.94 -5.16 -7.34
CA GLU A 19 -7.22 -3.95 -8.13
C GLU A 19 -7.78 -2.81 -7.26
N ARG A 20 -8.75 -3.12 -6.39
CA ARG A 20 -9.35 -2.12 -5.49
C ARG A 20 -8.35 -1.57 -4.46
N LEU A 21 -7.45 -2.42 -3.96
CA LEU A 21 -6.42 -2.02 -2.99
C LEU A 21 -5.12 -1.53 -3.66
N GLY A 22 -5.05 -1.51 -4.99
CA GLY A 22 -3.84 -1.15 -5.73
C GLY A 22 -2.66 -2.11 -5.57
N LEU A 23 -2.89 -3.33 -5.06
CA LEU A 23 -1.84 -4.33 -4.81
C LEU A 23 -1.33 -4.93 -6.14
N ARG A 24 -0.06 -4.73 -6.43
CA ARG A 24 0.66 -5.22 -7.60
C ARG A 24 1.68 -6.28 -7.21
N GLY A 25 2.21 -6.99 -8.21
CA GLY A 25 3.27 -7.96 -7.98
C GLY A 25 4.52 -7.28 -7.43
N ASN A 26 5.18 -7.91 -6.45
CA ASN A 26 6.35 -7.40 -5.73
C ASN A 26 6.10 -6.24 -4.76
N ASP A 27 4.85 -5.79 -4.59
CA ASP A 27 4.53 -4.83 -3.53
C ASP A 27 4.79 -5.46 -2.16
N GLN A 28 5.33 -4.66 -1.24
CA GLN A 28 5.44 -5.05 0.16
C GLN A 28 4.08 -4.85 0.84
N VAL A 29 3.67 -5.82 1.66
CA VAL A 29 2.46 -5.74 2.49
C VAL A 29 2.82 -6.01 3.94
N GLU A 30 2.14 -5.33 4.85
CA GLU A 30 2.14 -5.69 6.26
C GLU A 30 1.01 -6.66 6.54
N ILE A 31 1.32 -7.70 7.31
CA ILE A 31 0.37 -8.71 7.75
C ILE A 31 0.35 -8.66 9.26
N THR A 32 -0.80 -8.34 9.84
CA THR A 32 -0.99 -8.31 11.29
C THR A 32 -2.11 -9.24 11.72
N GLU A 33 -1.97 -9.88 12.87
CA GLU A 33 -3.06 -10.63 13.51
C GLU A 33 -3.77 -9.70 14.50
N ARG A 34 -5.07 -9.47 14.29
CA ARG A 34 -5.92 -8.69 15.19
C ARG A 34 -7.26 -9.40 15.38
N ASP A 35 -7.66 -9.60 16.63
CA ASP A 35 -8.96 -10.16 16.99
C ASP A 35 -9.33 -11.46 16.24
N GLY A 36 -8.37 -12.37 16.10
CA GLY A 36 -8.54 -13.65 15.40
C GLY A 36 -8.69 -13.51 13.88
N ARG A 37 -8.29 -12.37 13.32
CA ARG A 37 -8.29 -12.10 11.87
C ARG A 37 -6.88 -11.71 11.43
N ILE A 38 -6.58 -12.04 10.19
CA ILE A 38 -5.40 -11.52 9.51
C ILE A 38 -5.82 -10.25 8.77
N GLU A 39 -5.20 -9.13 9.13
CA GLU A 39 -5.27 -7.87 8.39
C GLU A 39 -4.07 -7.79 7.45
N ILE A 40 -4.33 -7.38 6.21
CA ILE A 40 -3.30 -7.21 5.18
C ILE A 40 -3.45 -5.81 4.61
N GLU A 41 -2.40 -5.01 4.73
CA GLU A 41 -2.35 -3.64 4.23
C GLU A 41 -1.10 -3.41 3.38
N PRO A 42 -1.13 -2.47 2.41
CA PRO A 42 0.10 -2.04 1.74
C PRO A 42 1.12 -1.57 2.79
N ALA A 43 2.37 -2.00 2.66
CA ALA A 43 3.40 -1.55 3.58
C ALA A 43 3.55 -0.02 3.49
N PRO A 44 3.54 0.70 4.62
CA PRO A 44 3.73 2.13 4.61
C PRO A 44 5.12 2.47 4.04
N THR A 45 5.21 3.63 3.40
CA THR A 45 6.52 4.19 3.07
C THR A 45 7.21 4.59 4.36
N GLY A 46 8.36 3.97 4.65
CA GLY A 46 9.24 4.42 5.74
C GLY A 46 9.66 5.86 5.50
N VAL A 47 9.42 6.72 6.49
CA VAL A 47 9.72 8.16 6.43
C VAL A 47 10.44 8.60 7.69
N GLU A 48 11.41 9.48 7.53
CA GLU A 48 11.94 10.29 8.61
C GLU A 48 11.28 11.68 8.60
N LEU A 49 11.00 12.22 9.79
CA LEU A 49 10.54 13.60 9.91
C LEU A 49 11.75 14.54 9.98
N VAL A 50 11.89 15.40 9.00
CA VAL A 50 13.01 16.34 8.87
C VAL A 50 12.52 17.78 8.88
N ARG A 51 13.26 18.69 9.51
CA ARG A 51 12.93 20.12 9.51
C ARG A 51 13.40 20.77 8.22
N GLU A 52 12.46 21.34 7.46
CA GLU A 52 12.73 22.17 6.29
C GLU A 52 12.14 23.58 6.53
N GLY A 53 13.03 24.55 6.77
CA GLY A 53 12.62 25.89 7.18
C GLY A 53 11.79 25.86 8.48
N SER A 54 10.57 26.38 8.43
CA SER A 54 9.65 26.43 9.57
C SER A 54 8.81 25.16 9.76
N VAL A 55 8.85 24.19 8.84
CA VAL A 55 7.96 23.02 8.84
C VAL A 55 8.71 21.70 9.03
N LEU A 56 7.98 20.66 9.45
CA LEU A 56 8.43 19.27 9.38
C LEU A 56 7.91 18.63 8.09
N VAL A 57 8.78 17.90 7.41
CA VAL A 57 8.49 17.17 6.18
C VAL A 57 8.76 15.69 6.41
N ALA A 58 7.86 14.83 5.93
CA ALA A 58 8.08 13.39 5.90
C ALA A 58 8.94 13.03 4.68
N ARG A 59 10.25 12.84 4.90
CA ARG A 59 11.19 12.46 3.85
C ARG A 59 11.28 10.93 3.78
N PRO A 60 11.13 10.32 2.60
CA PRO A 60 11.20 8.86 2.49
C PRO A 60 12.63 8.37 2.76
N GLU A 61 12.74 7.28 3.51
CA GLU A 61 14.02 6.64 3.86
C GLU A 61 14.73 6.03 2.63
N ARG A 62 13.96 5.74 1.58
CA ARG A 62 14.44 5.19 0.31
C ARG A 62 14.00 6.10 -0.84
N PRO A 63 14.78 6.22 -1.93
CA PRO A 63 14.35 6.96 -3.11
C PRO A 63 13.00 6.45 -3.61
N LEU A 64 12.05 7.37 -3.80
CA LEU A 64 10.77 7.09 -4.42
C LEU A 64 10.75 7.62 -5.85
N PRO A 65 9.96 7.00 -6.75
CA PRO A 65 9.66 7.61 -8.05
C PRO A 65 9.06 9.01 -7.86
N PRO A 66 9.31 9.94 -8.81
CA PRO A 66 8.74 11.28 -8.72
C PRO A 66 7.21 11.21 -8.76
N LEU A 67 6.57 12.02 -7.91
CA LEU A 67 5.13 12.22 -7.96
C LEU A 67 4.79 13.15 -9.12
N THR A 68 4.33 12.58 -10.23
CA THR A 68 3.98 13.34 -11.43
C THR A 68 2.55 13.88 -11.36
N ASP A 69 2.27 14.95 -12.12
CA ASP A 69 0.91 15.51 -12.25
C ASP A 69 -0.11 14.47 -12.73
N GLU A 70 0.32 13.52 -13.56
CA GLU A 70 -0.51 12.40 -14.02
C GLU A 70 -0.91 11.49 -12.87
N ILE A 71 0.05 11.05 -12.03
CA ILE A 71 -0.23 10.23 -10.85
C ILE A 71 -1.19 10.96 -9.89
N VAL A 72 -0.99 12.27 -9.68
CA VAL A 72 -1.86 13.08 -8.84
C VAL A 72 -3.28 13.14 -9.43
N ARG A 73 -3.41 13.40 -10.73
CA ARG A 73 -4.71 13.48 -11.41
C ARG A 73 -5.46 12.15 -11.35
N GLU A 74 -4.79 11.04 -11.68
CA GLU A 74 -5.37 9.69 -11.58
C GLU A 74 -5.83 9.35 -10.16
N THR A 75 -5.09 9.79 -9.15
CA THR A 75 -5.45 9.57 -7.75
C THR A 75 -6.68 10.38 -7.36
N LEU A 76 -6.72 11.67 -7.69
CA LEU A 76 -7.88 12.53 -7.43
C LEU A 76 -9.16 12.01 -8.13
N ASP A 77 -9.05 11.57 -9.38
CA ASP A 77 -10.18 11.05 -10.15
C ASP A 77 -10.73 9.74 -9.59
N ARG A 78 -9.89 8.95 -8.91
CA ARG A 78 -10.27 7.71 -8.24
C ARG A 78 -10.99 7.97 -6.91
N THR A 79 -10.55 8.96 -6.14
CA THR A 79 -11.09 9.26 -4.81
C THR A 79 -12.39 10.08 -4.87
N ARG A 80 -12.63 10.82 -5.95
CA ARG A 80 -13.87 11.60 -6.16
C ARG A 80 -15.07 10.76 -6.64
N ARG A 81 -14.87 9.51 -7.02
CA ARG A 81 -15.93 8.57 -7.45
C ARG A 81 -16.40 7.72 -6.28
#